data_AF-A0A837P4D3-F1
#
_entry.id   AF-A0A837P4D3-F1
#
_cell.length_a   1.000
_cell.length_b   1.000
_cell.length_c   1.000
_cell.angle_alpha   90.00
_cell.angle_beta   90.00
_cell.angle_gamma   90.00
#
_symmetry.space_group_name_H-M   'P 1'
#
loop_
_entity.id
_entity.type
_entity.pdbx_description
1 polymer ?
#
loop_
_entity_poly.entity_id
_entity_poly.type
_entity_poly.pdbx_seq_one_letter_code
_entity_poly.pdbx_strand_id
1 'polypeptide(L)' 'MFRSKQSPIDSFLSSLDYWQELNLLTVLIKSQHPELSLSEAKREAVLADDDELRSELDEALNSPI' A
#
# COMPACT_ATOMS: atom_id res chain seq x y z
N MET A 1 -17.53 13.32 22.75
CA MET A 1 -16.82 12.10 22.32
C MET A 1 -16.89 12.07 20.80
N PHE A 2 -15.90 12.62 20.12
CA PHE A 2 -15.87 12.63 18.66
C PHE A 2 -15.53 11.22 18.20
N ARG A 3 -16.47 10.53 17.54
CA ARG A 3 -16.14 9.33 16.77
C ARG A 3 -15.23 9.81 15.65
N SER A 4 -13.93 9.58 15.76
CA SER A 4 -13.03 9.67 14.61
C SER A 4 -13.63 8.76 13.54
N LYS A 5 -14.19 9.34 12.47
CA LYS A 5 -14.60 8.55 11.32
C LYS A 5 -13.34 7.83 10.86
N GLN A 6 -13.32 6.50 10.97
CA GLN A 6 -12.22 5.68 10.48
C GLN A 6 -11.93 6.10 9.04
N SER A 7 -10.67 6.39 8.70
CA SER A 7 -10.34 6.79 7.34
C SER A 7 -10.83 5.70 6.39
N PRO A 8 -11.44 6.06 5.24
CA PRO A 8 -11.77 5.07 4.21
C PRO A 8 -10.57 4.20 3.82
N ILE A 9 -9.36 4.77 3.87
CA ILE A 9 -8.09 4.06 3.64
C ILE A 9 -7.87 3.02 4.74
N ASP A 10 -7.90 3.42 6.01
CA ASP A 10 -7.69 2.50 7.14
C ASP A 10 -8.76 1.38 7.16
N SER A 11 -10.00 1.71 6.78
CA SER A 11 -11.09 0.74 6.66
C SER A 11 -10.90 -0.24 5.49
N PHE A 12 -10.27 0.21 4.40
CA PHE A 12 -9.94 -0.64 3.27
C PHE A 12 -8.76 -1.56 3.59
N LEU A 13 -7.66 -1.01 4.13
CA LEU A 13 -6.46 -1.79 4.47
C LEU A 13 -6.75 -2.87 5.50
N SER A 14 -7.54 -2.54 6.54
CA SER A 14 -7.97 -3.53 7.54
C SER A 14 -8.92 -4.61 7.00
N SER A 15 -9.45 -4.46 5.78
CA SER A 15 -10.27 -5.48 5.13
C SER A 15 -9.46 -6.47 4.29
N LEU A 16 -8.17 -6.17 4.04
CA LEU A 16 -7.30 -7.01 3.23
C LEU A 16 -6.72 -8.14 4.06
N ASP A 17 -6.63 -9.33 3.47
CA ASP A 17 -5.74 -10.37 4.00
C ASP A 17 -4.29 -10.11 3.61
N TYR A 18 -3.37 -10.80 4.29
CA TYR A 18 -1.92 -10.66 4.07
C TYR A 18 -1.52 -10.75 2.59
N TRP A 19 -2.13 -11.64 1.80
CA TRP A 19 -1.76 -11.80 0.39
C TRP A 19 -2.32 -10.67 -0.47
N GLN A 20 -3.51 -10.17 -0.15
CA GLN A 20 -4.11 -9.02 -0.81
C GLN A 20 -3.30 -7.74 -0.55
N GLU A 21 -2.92 -7.53 0.71
CA GLU A 21 -2.04 -6.46 1.16
C GLU A 21 -0.68 -6.50 0.45
N LEU A 22 -0.01 -7.66 0.47
CA LEU A 22 1.28 -7.83 -0.18
C LEU A 22 1.23 -7.59 -1.70
N ASN A 23 0.17 -8.07 -2.35
CA ASN A 23 -0.02 -7.86 -3.79
C ASN A 23 -0.26 -6.39 -4.11
N LEU A 24 -1.05 -5.69 -3.28
CA LEU A 24 -1.29 -4.27 -3.44
C LEU A 24 0.00 -3.46 -3.31
N LEU A 25 0.79 -3.72 -2.26
CA LEU A 25 2.07 -3.07 -2.05
C LEU A 25 3.04 -3.32 -3.21
N THR A 26 3.10 -4.57 -3.70
CA THR A 26 3.93 -4.94 -4.85
C THR A 26 3.59 -4.11 -6.09
N VAL A 27 2.30 -3.89 -6.35
CA VAL A 27 1.85 -3.09 -7.51
C VAL A 27 2.17 -1.61 -7.31
N LEU A 28 1.99 -1.08 -6.10
CA LEU A 28 2.34 0.30 -5.77
C LEU A 28 3.83 0.58 -5.98
N ILE A 29 4.70 -0.24 -5.37
CA ILE A 29 6.16 -0.15 -5.55
C ILE A 29 6.52 -0.23 -7.04
N LYS A 30 5.96 -1.20 -7.77
CA LYS A 30 6.23 -1.35 -9.21
C LYS A 30 5.78 -0.16 -10.05
N SER A 31 4.72 0.53 -9.63
CA SER A 31 4.21 1.71 -10.34
C SER A 31 5.12 2.94 -10.16
N GLN A 32 5.73 3.07 -8.98
CA GLN A 32 6.68 4.14 -8.65
C GLN A 32 8.08 3.85 -9.19
N HIS A 33 8.45 2.57 -9.24
CA HIS A 33 9.74 2.06 -9.70
C HIS A 33 9.57 1.15 -10.92
N PRO A 34 9.22 1.72 -12.10
CA PRO A 34 8.97 0.95 -13.32
C PRO A 34 10.22 0.20 -13.83
N GLU A 35 11.41 0.54 -13.34
CA GLU A 35 12.67 -0.16 -13.60
C GLU A 35 12.78 -1.52 -12.88
N LEU A 36 12.13 -1.71 -11.73
CA LEU A 36 12.21 -2.96 -10.96
C LEU A 36 11.45 -4.08 -11.67
N SER A 37 11.96 -5.30 -11.68
CA SER A 37 11.15 -6.46 -12.06
C SER A 37 10.01 -6.67 -11.05
N LEU A 38 8.94 -7.36 -11.48
CA LEU A 38 7.86 -7.74 -10.56
C LEU A 38 8.37 -8.56 -9.37
N SER A 39 9.40 -9.39 -9.59
CA SER A 39 10.04 -10.17 -8.52
C SER A 39 10.83 -9.31 -7.54
N GLU A 40 11.45 -8.21 -7.98
CA GLU A 40 12.15 -7.27 -7.11
C GLU A 40 11.16 -6.45 -6.30
N ALA A 41 10.13 -5.88 -6.94
CA ALA A 41 9.06 -5.15 -6.26
C ALA A 41 8.34 -6.02 -5.20
N LYS A 42 8.09 -7.30 -5.52
CA LYS A 42 7.53 -8.24 -4.54
C LYS A 42 8.47 -8.48 -3.37
N ARG A 43 9.78 -8.52 -3.62
CA ARG A 43 10.79 -8.76 -2.58
C ARG A 43 10.85 -7.57 -1.63
N GLU A 44 10.75 -6.35 -2.15
CA GLU A 44 10.64 -5.13 -1.35
C GLU A 44 9.33 -5.10 -0.55
N ALA A 45 8.19 -5.45 -1.17
CA ALA A 45 6.90 -5.52 -0.48
C ALA A 45 6.88 -6.51 0.70
N VAL A 46 7.65 -7.61 0.63
CA VAL A 46 7.77 -8.58 1.75
C VAL A 46 8.63 -8.02 2.90
N LEU A 47 9.53 -7.09 2.61
CA LEU A 47 10.46 -6.50 3.58
C LEU A 47 9.92 -5.20 4.20
N ALA A 48 8.84 -4.67 3.65
CA ALA A 48 8.22 -3.44 4.08
C ALA A 48 7.59 -3.54 5.46
N ASP A 49 7.55 -2.43 6.19
CA ASP A 49 6.91 -2.34 7.50
C ASP A 49 5.40 -2.11 7.35
N ASP A 50 4.59 -2.49 8.35
CA ASP A 50 3.11 -2.39 8.28
C ASP A 50 2.62 -0.94 8.01
N ASP A 51 3.39 0.06 8.44
CA ASP A 51 3.09 1.48 8.24
C ASP A 51 3.38 1.97 6.80
N GLU A 52 4.21 1.24 6.04
CA GLU A 52 4.67 1.61 4.70
C GLU A 52 3.52 1.55 3.70
N LEU A 53 2.70 0.48 3.73
CA LEU A 53 1.54 0.34 2.86
C LEU A 53 0.56 1.52 2.98
N ARG A 54 0.31 1.99 4.21
CA ARG A 54 -0.60 3.11 4.44
C ARG A 54 -0.07 4.39 3.82
N SER A 55 1.23 4.64 3.94
CA SER A 55 1.89 5.80 3.32
C SER A 55 1.83 5.71 1.79
N GLU A 56 2.17 4.55 1.24
CA GLU A 56 2.18 4.31 -0.21
C GLU A 56 0.80 4.46 -0.85
N LEU A 57 -0.26 3.99 -0.17
CA LEU A 57 -1.62 4.20 -0.66
C LEU A 57 -2.05 5.66 -0.59
N ASP A 58 -1.73 6.36 0.50
CA ASP A 58 -2.12 7.76 0.65
C ASP A 58 -1.43 8.63 -0.40
N GLU A 59 -0.16 8.34 -0.72
CA GLU A 59 0.55 8.99 -1.82
C GLU A 59 -0.08 8.65 -3.17
N ALA A 60 -0.34 7.37 -3.46
CA ALA A 60 -0.94 6.96 -4.73
C ALA A 60 -2.34 7.55 -4.96
N LEU A 61 -3.14 7.74 -3.91
CA LEU A 61 -4.48 8.33 -4.00
C LEU A 61 -4.49 9.85 -4.08
N ASN A 62 -3.48 10.52 -3.49
CA ASN A 62 -3.40 11.98 -3.43
C ASN A 62 -2.42 12.59 -4.44
N SER A 63 -1.62 11.78 -5.16
CA SER A 63 -0.72 12.27 -6.20
C SER A 63 -1.52 12.69 -7.45
N PRO A 64 -1.30 13.91 -7.98
CA PRO A 64 -2.00 14.37 -9.17
C PRO A 64 -1.59 13.55 -10.41
N ILE A 65 -2.60 13.03 -11.12
CA ILE A 65 -2.46 12.34 -12.42
C ILE A 65 -2.02 13.32 -13.50
#